data_AF-A0A5Q4BAN9-F1
#
_entry.id   AF-A0A5Q4BAN9-F1
#
_cell.length_a   1.000
_cell.length_b   1.000
_cell.length_c   1.000
_cell.angle_alpha   90.00
_cell.angle_beta   90.00
_cell.angle_gamma   90.00
#
_symmetry.space_group_name_H-M   'P 1'
#
loop_
_entity.id
_entity.type
_entity.pdbx_description
1 polymer ?
#
loop_
_entity_poly.entity_id
_entity_poly.type
_entity_poly.pdbx_seq_one_letter_code
_entity_poly.pdbx_strand_id
1 'polypeptide(L)'
;MTFPSIEDDLAAHLKNLYASYRHTIDIEAKGAFFSPSCYQICRPNPSFAATTRGTIVRYLHEHAAKNDSTTPKKRGFYTIRPLRDAEYEFGTDEQVAPAGFSSALEVRNKAIEEG
;
A
#
# COMPACT_ATOMS: atom_id res chain seq x y z
N MET A 1 -20.67 29.20 4.19
CA MET A 1 -20.62 27.72 4.15
C MET A 1 -19.63 27.37 3.07
N THR A 2 -18.49 26.80 3.43
CA THR A 2 -17.45 26.40 2.48
C THR A 2 -17.75 24.98 2.05
N PHE A 3 -17.99 24.75 0.76
CA PHE A 3 -18.15 23.40 0.23
C PHE A 3 -16.78 22.71 0.23
N PRO A 4 -16.70 21.42 0.61
CA PRO A 4 -15.46 20.69 0.50
C PRO A 4 -14.99 20.67 -0.95
N SER A 5 -13.69 20.83 -1.15
CA SER A 5 -13.09 20.68 -2.47
C SER A 5 -13.10 19.21 -2.88
N ILE A 6 -12.99 18.91 -4.17
CA ILE A 6 -12.87 17.53 -4.69
C ILE A 6 -11.72 16.78 -3.99
N GLU A 7 -10.66 17.49 -3.62
CA GLU A 7 -9.51 16.95 -2.89
C GLU A 7 -9.85 16.54 -1.46
N ASP A 8 -10.73 17.29 -0.78
CA ASP A 8 -11.18 16.98 0.58
C ASP A 8 -12.05 15.71 0.60
N ASP A 9 -12.96 15.58 -0.38
CA ASP A 9 -13.82 14.41 -0.54
C ASP A 9 -13.00 13.16 -0.90
N LEU A 10 -12.02 13.30 -1.80
CA LEU A 10 -11.08 12.22 -2.13
C LEU A 10 -10.26 11.80 -0.91
N ALA A 11 -9.74 12.77 -0.14
CA ALA A 11 -8.98 12.47 1.07
C ALA A 11 -9.83 11.77 2.14
N ALA A 12 -11.09 12.17 2.31
CA ALA A 12 -12.04 11.49 3.20
C ALA A 12 -12.36 10.06 2.72
N HIS A 13 -12.53 9.87 1.41
CA HIS A 13 -12.75 8.56 0.82
C HIS A 13 -11.55 7.62 1.04
N LEU A 14 -10.33 8.08 0.77
CA LEU A 14 -9.11 7.32 1.00
C LEU A 14 -8.89 6.98 2.48
N LYS A 15 -9.27 7.90 3.40
CA LYS A 15 -9.28 7.63 4.86
C LYS A 15 -10.18 6.48 5.22
N ASN A 16 -11.41 6.47 4.69
CA ASN A 16 -12.36 5.40 4.94
C ASN A 16 -11.87 4.06 4.35
N LEU A 17 -11.36 4.05 3.11
CA LEU A 17 -10.81 2.84 2.49
C LEU A 17 -9.63 2.26 3.28
N TYR A 18 -8.69 3.10 3.71
CA TYR A 18 -7.55 2.65 4.51
C TYR A 18 -7.99 2.10 5.87
N ALA A 19 -8.95 2.76 6.53
CA ALA A 19 -9.53 2.27 7.78
C ALA A 19 -10.23 0.91 7.58
N SER A 20 -11.01 0.74 6.51
CA SER A 20 -11.63 -0.54 6.17
C SER A 20 -10.58 -1.62 5.94
N TYR A 21 -9.56 -1.36 5.11
CA TYR A 21 -8.45 -2.29 4.90
C TYR A 21 -7.81 -2.72 6.22
N ARG A 22 -7.60 -1.79 7.15
CA ARG A 22 -6.90 -2.09 8.40
C ARG A 22 -7.71 -2.93 9.38
N HIS A 23 -9.04 -2.83 9.32
CA HIS A 23 -9.97 -3.60 10.15
C HIS A 23 -10.45 -4.91 9.50
N THR A 24 -10.25 -5.11 8.19
CA THR A 24 -10.49 -6.41 7.55
C THR A 24 -9.54 -7.45 8.17
N ILE A 25 -10.10 -8.48 8.82
CA ILE A 25 -9.33 -9.55 9.46
C ILE A 25 -8.98 -10.65 8.46
N ASP A 26 -9.96 -11.02 7.62
CA ASP A 26 -9.79 -12.06 6.61
C ASP A 26 -8.81 -11.60 5.52
N ILE A 27 -7.75 -12.39 5.31
CA ILE A 27 -6.64 -12.02 4.41
C ILE A 27 -7.08 -12.10 2.95
N GLU A 28 -7.97 -13.02 2.60
CA GLU A 28 -8.53 -13.10 1.25
C GLU A 28 -9.39 -11.86 0.94
N ALA A 29 -10.23 -11.43 1.88
CA ALA A 29 -11.02 -10.21 1.76
C ALA A 29 -10.14 -8.94 1.68
N LYS A 30 -8.94 -8.93 2.30
CA LYS A 30 -7.96 -7.84 2.09
C LYS A 30 -7.52 -7.75 0.62
N GLY A 31 -7.55 -8.86 -0.12
CA GLY A 31 -7.29 -8.89 -1.55
C GLY A 31 -8.13 -7.90 -2.35
N ALA A 32 -9.35 -7.59 -1.91
CA ALA A 32 -10.25 -6.65 -2.59
C ALA A 32 -9.73 -5.20 -2.64
N PHE A 33 -8.77 -4.84 -1.78
CA PHE A 33 -8.16 -3.51 -1.76
C PHE A 33 -7.00 -3.36 -2.76
N PHE A 34 -6.59 -4.45 -3.43
CA PHE A 34 -5.55 -4.45 -4.43
C PHE A 34 -6.14 -4.72 -5.81
N SER A 35 -5.74 -3.93 -6.82
CA SER A 35 -6.07 -4.26 -8.21
C SER A 35 -5.41 -5.61 -8.60
N PRO A 36 -5.97 -6.36 -9.57
CA PRO A 36 -5.36 -7.62 -10.00
C PRO A 36 -3.89 -7.49 -10.43
N SER A 37 -3.54 -6.34 -11.02
CA SER A 37 -2.21 -5.95 -11.49
C SER A 37 -1.45 -5.05 -10.50
N CYS A 38 -1.81 -5.06 -9.21
CA CYS A 38 -1.16 -4.22 -8.21
C CYS A 38 0.30 -4.64 -7.99
N TYR A 39 1.20 -3.65 -8.06
CA TYR A 39 2.60 -3.78 -7.70
C TYR A 39 2.81 -3.31 -6.26
N GLN A 40 3.61 -4.05 -5.48
CA GLN A 40 3.95 -3.71 -4.10
C GLN A 40 5.44 -3.92 -3.87
N ILE A 41 6.11 -2.95 -3.26
CA ILE A 41 7.52 -3.01 -2.85
C ILE A 41 7.58 -2.73 -1.34
N CYS A 42 7.82 -3.74 -0.51
CA CYS A 42 7.85 -3.56 0.95
C CYS A 42 9.26 -3.42 1.53
N ARG A 43 10.24 -4.13 0.96
CA ARG A 43 11.64 -4.12 1.41
C ARG A 43 12.54 -4.75 0.33
N PRO A 44 13.76 -4.22 0.13
CA PRO A 44 14.67 -4.71 -0.90
C PRO A 44 15.41 -6.00 -0.50
N ASN A 45 15.61 -6.28 0.81
CA ASN A 45 16.35 -7.46 1.26
C ASN A 45 15.80 -8.10 2.57
N PRO A 46 15.38 -9.39 2.56
CA PRO A 46 15.04 -10.16 1.35
C PRO A 46 13.98 -9.42 0.55
N SER A 47 14.04 -9.54 -0.78
CA SER A 47 13.07 -8.86 -1.64
C SER A 47 11.64 -9.31 -1.28
N PHE A 48 10.82 -8.34 -0.93
CA PHE A 48 9.40 -8.52 -0.72
C PHE A 48 8.65 -7.62 -1.68
N ALA A 49 8.80 -7.96 -2.95
CA ALA A 49 8.14 -7.30 -4.05
C ALA A 49 7.10 -8.24 -4.68
N ALA A 50 5.96 -7.68 -5.03
CA ALA A 50 4.86 -8.40 -5.66
C ALA A 50 4.41 -7.65 -6.90
N THR A 51 4.10 -8.40 -7.96
CA THR A 51 3.59 -7.86 -9.24
C THR A 51 2.11 -8.18 -9.46
N THR A 52 1.49 -8.90 -8.53
CA THR A 52 0.09 -9.28 -8.61
C THR A 52 -0.55 -9.26 -7.22
N ARG A 53 -1.88 -9.05 -7.19
CA ARG A 53 -2.67 -9.22 -5.97
C ARG A 53 -2.46 -10.58 -5.31
N GLY A 54 -2.39 -11.66 -6.09
CA GLY A 54 -2.23 -13.02 -5.55
C GLY A 54 -0.94 -13.17 -4.76
N THR A 55 0.16 -12.60 -5.26
CA THR A 55 1.45 -12.57 -4.57
C THR A 55 1.38 -11.76 -3.28
N ILE A 56 0.71 -10.59 -3.30
CA ILE A 56 0.50 -9.75 -2.11
C ILE A 56 -0.29 -10.52 -1.03
N VAL A 57 -1.39 -11.16 -1.42
CA VAL A 57 -2.24 -11.93 -0.49
C VAL A 57 -1.47 -13.11 0.11
N ARG A 58 -0.73 -13.87 -0.71
CA ARG A 58 0.16 -14.94 -0.23
C ARG A 58 1.15 -14.44 0.81
N TYR A 59 1.80 -13.31 0.52
CA TYR A 59 2.73 -12.64 1.43
C TYR A 59 2.09 -12.21 2.76
N LEU A 60 0.85 -11.72 2.73
CA LEU A 60 0.10 -11.43 3.95
C LEU A 60 -0.16 -12.69 4.77
N HIS A 61 -0.46 -13.84 4.15
CA HIS A 61 -0.61 -15.11 4.86
C HIS A 61 0.71 -15.60 5.48
N GLU A 62 1.81 -15.54 4.74
CA GLU A 62 3.14 -15.98 5.20
C GLU A 62 3.63 -15.18 6.43
N HIS A 63 3.25 -13.91 6.52
CA HIS A 63 3.67 -12.98 7.57
C HIS A 63 2.59 -12.60 8.57
N ALA A 64 1.37 -13.10 8.42
CA ALA A 64 0.37 -12.99 9.46
C ALA A 64 0.93 -13.64 10.73
N ALA A 65 0.86 -12.94 11.86
CA ALA A 65 1.31 -13.51 13.12
C ALA A 65 0.58 -14.84 13.32
N LYS A 66 1.32 -15.96 13.25
CA LYS A 66 0.83 -17.25 13.76
C LYS A 66 0.42 -16.94 15.19
N ASN A 67 -0.83 -17.23 15.55
CA ASN A 67 -1.45 -16.82 16.81
C ASN A 67 -0.74 -17.46 18.03
N ASP A 68 0.49 -17.06 18.35
CA ASP A 68 1.11 -17.26 19.65
C ASP A 68 0.65 -16.11 20.54
N SER A 69 -0.47 -16.38 21.19
CA SER A 69 -1.25 -15.46 22.02
C SER A 69 -0.60 -15.16 23.37
N THR A 70 0.68 -14.74 23.39
CA THR A 70 1.39 -14.37 24.64
C THR A 70 1.88 -12.92 24.68
N THR A 71 1.75 -12.16 23.59
CA THR A 71 2.13 -10.73 23.59
C THR A 71 0.91 -9.81 23.56
N PRO A 72 0.83 -8.80 24.45
CA PRO A 72 -0.29 -7.87 24.46
C PRO A 72 -0.32 -7.09 23.13
N LYS A 73 -1.50 -7.07 22.48
CA LYS A 73 -1.74 -6.33 21.24
C LYS A 73 -1.48 -4.84 21.48
N LYS A 74 -0.30 -4.35 21.10
CA LYS A 74 -0.01 -2.90 21.10
C LYS A 74 -1.01 -2.23 20.14
N ARG A 75 -1.77 -1.25 20.64
CA ARG A 75 -2.61 -0.40 19.78
C ARG A 75 -1.68 0.53 19.00
N GLY A 76 -1.42 0.19 17.74
CA GLY A 76 -0.77 1.11 16.81
C GLY A 76 -1.78 2.18 16.38
N PHE A 77 -1.46 3.44 16.61
CA PHE A 77 -2.20 4.56 16.02
C PHE A 77 -1.66 4.79 14.61
N TYR A 78 -2.57 4.92 13.64
CA TYR A 78 -2.23 5.26 12.27
C TYR A 78 -2.97 6.54 11.88
N THR A 79 -2.29 7.41 11.14
CA THR A 79 -2.86 8.65 10.60
C THR A 79 -2.52 8.70 9.13
N ILE A 80 -3.43 9.26 8.32
CA ILE A 80 -3.18 9.50 6.91
C ILE A 80 -3.52 10.94 6.56
N ARG A 81 -2.73 11.53 5.67
CA ARG A 81 -2.92 12.87 5.12
C ARG A 81 -2.49 12.89 3.65
N PRO A 82 -3.00 13.83 2.85
CA PRO A 82 -2.45 14.10 1.53
C PRO A 82 -0.95 14.40 1.60
N LEU A 83 -0.23 13.99 0.56
CA LEU A 83 1.15 14.40 0.34
C LEU A 83 1.20 15.86 -0.11
N ARG A 84 2.31 16.53 0.20
CA ARG A 84 2.66 17.83 -0.39
C ARG A 84 3.45 17.60 -1.68
N ASP A 85 3.51 18.60 -2.54
CA ASP A 85 4.21 18.53 -3.85
C ASP A 85 5.68 18.07 -3.76
N ALA A 86 6.35 18.35 -2.65
CA ALA A 86 7.74 17.95 -2.42
C ALA A 86 7.90 16.53 -1.80
N GLU A 87 6.81 15.83 -1.50
CA GLU A 87 6.81 14.54 -0.81
C GLU A 87 6.56 13.34 -1.74
N TYR A 88 6.47 13.57 -3.05
CA TYR A 88 6.38 12.50 -4.04
C TYR A 88 7.75 11.84 -4.23
N GLU A 89 7.94 10.67 -3.61
CA GLU A 89 9.15 9.84 -3.72
C GLU A 89 8.78 8.48 -4.34
N PHE A 90 9.51 8.04 -5.36
CA PHE A 90 9.31 6.76 -6.04
C PHE A 90 10.41 5.72 -5.74
N GLY A 91 11.34 6.07 -4.83
CA GLY A 91 12.48 5.23 -4.44
C GLY A 91 13.67 5.30 -5.40
N THR A 92 14.58 4.33 -5.26
CA THR A 92 15.76 4.15 -6.13
C THR A 92 15.57 2.97 -7.10
N ASP A 93 16.40 2.90 -8.14
CA ASP A 93 16.38 1.80 -9.12
C ASP A 93 16.53 0.42 -8.44
N GLU A 94 17.38 0.31 -7.42
CA GLU A 94 17.58 -0.93 -6.67
C GLU A 94 16.35 -1.33 -5.84
N GLN A 95 15.57 -0.36 -5.38
CA GLN A 95 14.35 -0.63 -4.61
C GLN A 95 13.21 -1.12 -5.49
N VAL A 96 13.13 -0.64 -6.73
CA VAL A 96 12.04 -0.96 -7.67
C VAL A 96 12.34 -2.16 -8.56
N ALA A 97 13.62 -2.47 -8.80
CA ALA A 97 14.06 -3.61 -9.60
C ALA A 97 13.41 -4.95 -9.21
N PRO A 98 13.21 -5.28 -7.92
CA PRO A 98 12.60 -6.55 -7.56
C PRO A 98 11.10 -6.65 -7.91
N ALA A 99 10.43 -5.53 -8.17
CA ALA A 99 9.06 -5.51 -8.71
C ALA A 99 9.03 -5.57 -10.26
N GLY A 100 10.18 -5.70 -10.91
CA GLY A 100 10.30 -5.84 -12.36
C GLY A 100 10.45 -4.53 -13.13
N PHE A 101 10.62 -3.40 -12.44
CA PHE A 101 10.90 -2.12 -13.08
C PHE A 101 12.39 -1.96 -13.39
N SER A 102 12.69 -1.30 -14.50
CA SER A 102 14.06 -0.96 -14.90
C SER A 102 14.62 0.23 -14.14
N SER A 103 13.77 1.16 -13.68
CA SER A 103 14.17 2.36 -12.95
C SER A 103 13.03 2.98 -12.14
N ALA A 104 13.35 3.80 -11.14
CA ALA A 104 12.36 4.59 -10.39
C ALA A 104 11.65 5.62 -11.29
N LEU A 105 12.31 6.08 -12.35
CA LEU A 105 11.71 6.95 -13.36
C LEU A 105 10.57 6.25 -14.12
N GLU A 106 10.73 4.96 -14.42
CA GLU A 106 9.66 4.15 -15.04
C GLU A 106 8.42 4.11 -14.15
N VAL A 107 8.60 3.91 -12.84
CA VAL A 107 7.49 3.91 -11.86
C VAL A 107 6.78 5.26 -11.83
N ARG A 108 7.55 6.36 -11.84
CA ARG A 108 6.98 7.72 -11.88
C ARG A 108 6.17 7.94 -13.15
N ASN A 109 6.71 7.59 -14.32
CA ASN A 109 6.03 7.79 -15.60
C ASN A 109 4.73 7.01 -15.64
N LYS A 110 4.75 5.75 -15.19
CA LYS A 110 3.56 4.92 -15.07
C LYS A 110 2.50 5.54 -14.15
N ALA A 111 2.90 6.10 -13.01
CA ALA A 111 1.98 6.77 -12.09
C ALA A 111 1.32 8.02 -12.70
N ILE A 112 2.01 8.74 -13.58
CA ILE A 112 1.47 9.89 -14.32
C ILE A 112 0.52 9.43 -15.44
N GLU A 113 0.81 8.31 -16.10
CA GLU A 113 -0.03 7.76 -17.17
C GLU A 113 -1.34 7.15 -16.67
N GLU A 114 -1.33 6.56 -15.46
CA GLU A 114 -2.49 5.86 -14.88
C GLU A 114 -3.32 6.70 -13.91
N GLY A 115 -2.78 7.82 -13.41
CA GLY A 115 -3.44 8.73 -12.46
C GLY A 115 -4.19 9.86 -13.14
#